data_AF-A0A7C1HVI1-F1
#
_entry.id   AF-A0A7C1HVI1-F1
#
_cell.length_a   1.000
_cell.length_b   1.000
_cell.length_c   1.000
_cell.angle_alpha   90.00
_cell.angle_beta   90.00
_cell.angle_gamma   90.00
#
_symmetry.space_group_name_H-M   'P 1'
#
loop_
_entity.id
_entity.type
_entity.pdbx_description
1 polymer ?
#
loop_
_entity_poly.entity_id
_entity_poly.type
_entity_poly.pdbx_seq_one_letter_code
_entity_poly.pdbx_strand_id
1 'polypeptide(L)'
;LERLSASLAEIFETVGNVFFYDPWKARDDYIQVLVDPSVGVRNSFLENHLRGGPDDAAAGDAVRLLESQRMSLFMFTSCGWFFDDISGLEAVQIMLYAARGIDLAGGWAQEDVEERLKEDLSRAESNVRGEGTGADIYEKILACARMTPRRLAAHVACAGEAKNPDDDSGILSRVNGGLEIEDPEGAPRGVVRVMEPYIPGRHEFLFRCTSSGCEIGPLDRSTGSGVVSDRAIPGSTRFRYRDLVPGVLYEIAGGAGAHVEKAVCGAVDVPGRSLMDLAGLIDVREMSCVSKGCRRSLDLAVSFQIVKALSMSGSDVELLVEDLKRAVDTAVDWKLPLDREYLAGKASKTLSRLMEELPGSPFAGLISGVLEILDAVRVLDLPVDLWGVQNMFYDMSRRHDFKESLSVPAGRAFEKLGRRLGFREY
;
A
#
# COMPACT_ATOMS: atom_id res chain seq x y z
N LEU A 1 -2.97 -8.16 -31.99
CA LEU A 1 -3.93 -8.35 -30.87
C LEU A 1 -5.06 -9.31 -31.18
N GLU A 2 -5.81 -9.16 -32.27
CA GLU A 2 -6.88 -10.10 -32.65
C GLU A 2 -6.41 -11.56 -32.71
N ARG A 3 -5.26 -11.80 -33.36
CA ARG A 3 -4.62 -13.14 -33.37
C ARG A 3 -4.32 -13.68 -31.97
N LEU A 4 -3.72 -12.86 -31.11
CA LEU A 4 -3.46 -13.22 -29.71
C LEU A 4 -4.77 -13.56 -28.99
N SER A 5 -5.82 -12.76 -29.17
CA SER A 5 -7.13 -13.00 -28.54
C SER A 5 -7.72 -14.33 -28.97
N ALA A 6 -7.62 -14.66 -30.26
CA ALA A 6 -8.10 -15.93 -30.80
C ALA A 6 -7.31 -17.11 -30.21
N SER A 7 -5.98 -17.01 -30.12
CA SER A 7 -5.15 -18.05 -29.50
C SER A 7 -5.48 -18.23 -28.01
N LEU A 8 -5.66 -17.13 -27.26
CA LEU A 8 -6.06 -17.22 -25.85
C LEU A 8 -7.45 -17.83 -25.69
N ALA A 9 -8.39 -17.50 -26.58
CA ALA A 9 -9.73 -18.09 -26.60
C ALA A 9 -9.71 -19.61 -26.87
N GLU A 10 -8.91 -20.05 -27.83
CA GLU A 10 -8.75 -21.48 -28.15
C GLU A 10 -8.13 -22.27 -26.98
N ILE A 11 -7.10 -21.69 -26.33
CA ILE A 11 -6.49 -22.25 -25.12
C ILE A 11 -7.54 -22.31 -24.00
N PHE A 12 -8.30 -21.22 -23.81
CA PHE A 12 -9.33 -21.14 -22.78
C PHE A 12 -10.43 -22.17 -22.96
N GLU A 13 -10.91 -22.37 -24.18
CA GLU A 13 -11.92 -23.37 -24.48
C GLU A 13 -11.35 -24.79 -24.28
N THR A 14 -10.19 -25.08 -24.86
CA THR A 14 -9.61 -26.44 -24.82
C THR A 14 -9.26 -26.86 -23.39
N VAL A 15 -8.54 -26.01 -22.67
CA VAL A 15 -8.10 -26.29 -21.30
C VAL A 15 -9.25 -26.10 -20.31
N GLY A 16 -10.08 -25.09 -20.51
CA GLY A 16 -11.18 -24.75 -19.60
C GLY A 16 -12.25 -25.84 -19.55
N ASN A 17 -12.44 -26.62 -20.61
CA ASN A 17 -13.33 -27.78 -20.60
C ASN A 17 -12.90 -28.88 -19.61
N VAL A 18 -11.62 -28.92 -19.23
CA VAL A 18 -11.11 -29.82 -18.18
C VAL A 18 -11.57 -29.37 -16.79
N PHE A 19 -11.62 -28.06 -16.56
CA PHE A 19 -11.89 -27.48 -15.23
C PHE A 19 -13.37 -27.13 -15.01
N PHE A 20 -14.03 -26.58 -16.02
CA PHE A 20 -15.37 -26.02 -15.93
C PHE A 20 -16.42 -26.91 -16.60
N TYR A 21 -17.66 -26.87 -16.09
CA TYR A 21 -18.80 -27.47 -16.79
C TYR A 21 -19.06 -26.80 -18.15
N ASP A 22 -18.97 -25.47 -18.17
CA ASP A 22 -19.06 -24.61 -19.34
C ASP A 22 -18.06 -23.44 -19.14
N PRO A 23 -16.92 -23.43 -19.84
CA PRO A 23 -15.88 -22.42 -19.63
C PRO A 23 -16.34 -21.01 -20.05
N TRP A 24 -17.12 -20.88 -21.12
CA TRP A 24 -17.58 -19.58 -21.61
C TRP A 24 -18.62 -18.97 -20.68
N LYS A 25 -19.54 -19.80 -20.14
CA LYS A 25 -20.45 -19.35 -19.09
C LYS A 25 -19.71 -18.94 -17.82
N ALA A 26 -18.70 -19.72 -17.40
CA ALA A 26 -17.88 -19.37 -16.24
C ALA A 26 -17.15 -18.03 -16.42
N ARG A 27 -16.63 -17.74 -17.62
CA ARG A 27 -16.04 -16.44 -17.96
C ARG A 27 -17.03 -15.29 -17.77
N ASP A 28 -18.25 -15.43 -18.26
CA ASP A 28 -19.26 -14.37 -18.19
C ASP A 28 -19.74 -14.13 -16.76
N ASP A 29 -19.96 -15.21 -16.00
CA ASP A 29 -20.38 -15.13 -14.60
C ASP A 29 -19.25 -14.66 -13.66
N TYR A 30 -17.98 -14.69 -14.12
CA TYR A 30 -16.82 -14.25 -13.33
C TYR A 30 -16.85 -12.78 -12.92
N ILE A 31 -17.66 -11.95 -13.60
CA ILE A 31 -17.92 -10.56 -13.20
C ILE A 31 -18.38 -10.46 -11.73
N GLN A 32 -19.11 -11.46 -11.21
CA GLN A 32 -19.57 -11.48 -9.83
C GLN A 32 -18.40 -11.44 -8.84
N VAL A 33 -17.35 -12.21 -9.12
CA VAL A 33 -16.12 -12.26 -8.31
C VAL A 33 -15.31 -10.97 -8.46
N LEU A 34 -15.36 -10.32 -9.62
CA LEU A 34 -14.68 -9.04 -9.84
C LEU A 34 -15.36 -7.88 -9.10
N VAL A 35 -16.69 -7.91 -8.98
CA VAL A 35 -17.48 -6.90 -8.28
C VAL A 35 -17.39 -7.09 -6.76
N ASP A 36 -17.47 -8.34 -6.30
CA ASP A 36 -17.31 -8.71 -4.89
C ASP A 36 -16.25 -9.81 -4.75
N PRO A 37 -14.98 -9.45 -4.43
CA PRO A 37 -13.90 -10.41 -4.32
C PRO A 37 -13.87 -11.17 -2.99
N SER A 38 -14.95 -11.11 -2.19
CA SER A 38 -15.03 -11.81 -0.91
C SER A 38 -14.88 -13.32 -1.06
N VAL A 39 -14.36 -13.96 -0.01
CA VAL A 39 -14.15 -15.41 0.03
C VAL A 39 -15.46 -16.16 -0.20
N GLY A 40 -16.58 -15.65 0.33
CA GLY A 40 -17.90 -16.24 0.14
C GLY A 40 -18.33 -16.27 -1.32
N VAL A 41 -18.28 -15.12 -2.02
CA VAL A 41 -18.67 -15.02 -3.44
C VAL A 41 -17.74 -15.87 -4.31
N ARG A 42 -16.43 -15.86 -4.04
CA ARG A 42 -15.46 -16.69 -4.76
C ARG A 42 -15.77 -18.18 -4.62
N ASN A 43 -16.00 -18.66 -3.40
CA ASN A 43 -16.27 -20.08 -3.16
C ASN A 43 -17.57 -20.52 -3.85
N SER A 44 -18.64 -19.73 -3.73
CA SER A 44 -19.89 -20.01 -4.43
C SER A 44 -19.74 -20.02 -5.95
N PHE A 45 -18.95 -19.12 -6.53
CA PHE A 45 -18.64 -19.17 -7.96
C PHE A 45 -17.93 -20.48 -8.34
N LEU A 46 -16.88 -20.86 -7.61
CA LEU A 46 -16.11 -22.07 -7.88
C LEU A 46 -16.97 -23.33 -7.74
N GLU A 47 -17.83 -23.43 -6.72
CA GLU A 47 -18.78 -24.54 -6.54
C GLU A 47 -19.75 -24.70 -7.73
N ASN A 48 -20.22 -23.59 -8.28
CA ASN A 48 -21.21 -23.60 -9.37
C ASN A 48 -20.59 -23.91 -10.74
N HIS A 49 -19.32 -23.56 -10.95
CA HIS A 49 -18.69 -23.61 -12.28
C HIS A 49 -17.62 -24.71 -12.42
N LEU A 50 -16.93 -25.12 -11.35
CA LEU A 50 -15.89 -26.15 -11.41
C LEU A 50 -16.45 -27.57 -11.34
N ARG A 51 -15.81 -28.48 -12.07
CA ARG A 51 -16.08 -29.93 -12.00
C ARG A 51 -15.61 -30.58 -10.70
N GLY A 52 -14.58 -30.04 -10.05
CA GLY A 52 -13.93 -30.60 -8.85
C GLY A 52 -14.22 -29.88 -7.52
N GLY A 53 -14.96 -28.76 -7.56
CA GLY A 53 -15.23 -27.92 -6.39
C GLY A 53 -14.09 -26.95 -6.02
N PRO A 54 -14.29 -26.09 -5.00
CA PRO A 54 -13.39 -24.98 -4.66
C PRO A 54 -12.04 -25.41 -4.04
N ASP A 55 -12.00 -26.56 -3.37
CA ASP A 55 -10.80 -27.09 -2.71
C ASP A 55 -9.92 -27.96 -3.64
N ASP A 56 -10.31 -28.11 -4.90
CA ASP A 56 -9.53 -28.85 -5.88
C ASP A 56 -8.19 -28.12 -6.13
N ALA A 57 -7.09 -28.88 -6.20
CA ALA A 57 -5.78 -28.36 -6.59
C ALA A 57 -5.83 -27.64 -7.96
N ALA A 58 -6.78 -28.01 -8.82
CA ALA A 58 -7.03 -27.38 -10.12
C ALA A 58 -7.78 -26.03 -10.06
N ALA A 59 -8.40 -25.67 -8.93
CA ALA A 59 -9.19 -24.42 -8.82
C ALA A 59 -8.34 -23.17 -9.09
N GLY A 60 -7.08 -23.19 -8.65
CA GLY A 60 -6.15 -22.11 -8.93
C GLY A 60 -5.85 -21.96 -10.43
N ASP A 61 -5.68 -23.07 -11.15
CA ASP A 61 -5.42 -23.06 -12.60
C ASP A 61 -6.68 -22.63 -13.38
N ALA A 62 -7.86 -22.99 -12.89
CA ALA A 62 -9.12 -22.53 -13.46
C ALA A 62 -9.29 -21.00 -13.33
N VAL A 63 -9.00 -20.42 -12.16
CA VAL A 63 -9.00 -18.97 -11.95
C VAL A 63 -7.94 -18.28 -12.80
N ARG A 64 -6.72 -18.84 -12.87
CA ARG A 64 -5.66 -18.36 -13.75
C ARG A 64 -6.12 -18.26 -15.21
N LEU A 65 -6.83 -19.28 -15.67
CA LEU A 65 -7.34 -19.36 -17.03
C LEU A 65 -8.44 -18.29 -17.27
N LEU A 66 -9.31 -18.01 -16.30
CA LEU A 66 -10.28 -16.90 -16.34
C LEU A 66 -9.58 -15.52 -16.38
N GLU A 67 -8.54 -15.32 -15.58
CA GLU A 67 -7.76 -14.07 -15.61
C GLU A 67 -7.04 -13.88 -16.95
N SER A 68 -6.61 -14.95 -17.63
CA SER A 68 -6.05 -14.84 -18.98
C SER A 68 -7.07 -14.26 -19.99
N GLN A 69 -8.34 -14.68 -19.89
CA GLN A 69 -9.42 -14.12 -20.72
C GLN A 69 -9.74 -12.68 -20.34
N ARG A 70 -9.70 -12.34 -19.05
CA ARG A 70 -9.85 -10.95 -18.62
C ARG A 70 -8.78 -10.05 -19.24
N MET A 71 -7.53 -10.49 -19.26
CA MET A 71 -6.45 -9.73 -19.92
C MET A 71 -6.67 -9.63 -21.43
N SER A 72 -7.17 -10.69 -22.06
CA SER A 72 -7.57 -10.68 -23.48
C SER A 72 -8.68 -9.68 -23.78
N LEU A 73 -9.60 -9.42 -22.84
CA LEU A 73 -10.61 -8.37 -22.98
C LEU A 73 -10.01 -6.96 -22.77
N PHE A 74 -9.14 -6.81 -21.76
CA PHE A 74 -8.51 -5.53 -21.43
C PHE A 74 -7.58 -5.00 -22.53
N MET A 75 -6.95 -5.86 -23.32
CA MET A 75 -6.10 -5.40 -24.43
C MET A 75 -6.89 -4.78 -25.61
N PHE A 76 -8.23 -4.74 -25.56
CA PHE A 76 -9.07 -4.05 -26.55
C PHE A 76 -9.73 -2.76 -26.02
N THR A 77 -9.24 -2.17 -24.93
CA THR A 77 -9.75 -0.87 -24.49
C THR A 77 -9.45 0.21 -25.55
N SER A 78 -10.49 0.96 -25.94
CA SER A 78 -10.45 1.84 -27.12
C SER A 78 -9.50 3.02 -27.01
N CYS A 79 -9.20 3.48 -25.80
CA CYS A 79 -8.20 4.53 -25.55
C CYS A 79 -6.77 4.11 -25.91
N GLY A 80 -6.50 2.79 -25.93
CA GLY A 80 -5.19 2.21 -26.21
C GLY A 80 -4.55 2.61 -27.54
N TRP A 81 -5.38 2.94 -28.53
CA TRP A 81 -4.97 3.21 -29.91
C TRP A 81 -5.48 4.57 -30.42
N PHE A 82 -5.90 5.44 -29.51
CA PHE A 82 -6.45 6.76 -29.86
C PHE A 82 -5.35 7.76 -30.27
N PHE A 83 -4.18 7.69 -29.65
CA PHE A 83 -3.06 8.58 -29.94
C PHE A 83 -2.14 8.01 -31.01
N ASP A 84 -1.43 8.91 -31.71
CA ASP A 84 -0.67 8.58 -32.92
C ASP A 84 0.62 7.77 -32.68
N ASP A 85 1.02 7.54 -31.42
CA ASP A 85 2.30 6.93 -31.08
C ASP A 85 2.18 5.66 -30.23
N ILE A 86 2.82 4.58 -30.69
CA ILE A 86 2.82 3.27 -30.02
C ILE A 86 3.64 3.24 -28.71
N SER A 87 4.48 4.24 -28.45
CA SER A 87 5.19 4.40 -27.18
C SER A 87 4.37 5.13 -26.10
N GLY A 88 3.17 5.59 -26.44
CA GLY A 88 2.25 6.25 -25.51
C GLY A 88 1.82 5.34 -24.35
N LEU A 89 1.46 5.95 -23.22
CA LEU A 89 1.12 5.23 -21.98
C LEU A 89 -0.07 4.28 -22.17
N GLU A 90 -1.02 4.65 -23.02
CA GLU A 90 -2.21 3.86 -23.35
C GLU A 90 -1.83 2.59 -24.14
N ALA A 91 -1.04 2.73 -25.21
CA ALA A 91 -0.57 1.60 -26.01
C ALA A 91 0.33 0.66 -25.19
N VAL A 92 1.20 1.24 -24.35
CA VAL A 92 2.00 0.53 -23.34
C VAL A 92 1.12 -0.31 -22.42
N GLN A 93 0.01 0.25 -21.91
CA GLN A 93 -0.90 -0.47 -21.03
C GLN A 93 -1.59 -1.65 -21.72
N ILE A 94 -1.97 -1.49 -22.99
CA ILE A 94 -2.50 -2.58 -23.82
C ILE A 94 -1.47 -3.71 -23.98
N MET A 95 -0.23 -3.36 -24.28
CA MET A 95 0.88 -4.30 -24.40
C MET A 95 1.13 -5.06 -23.08
N LEU A 96 1.00 -4.39 -21.94
CA LEU A 96 1.08 -5.02 -20.62
C LEU A 96 -0.05 -6.02 -20.38
N TYR A 97 -1.29 -5.71 -20.77
CA TYR A 97 -2.40 -6.66 -20.70
C TYR A 97 -2.15 -7.87 -21.61
N ALA A 98 -1.70 -7.65 -22.83
CA ALA A 98 -1.35 -8.73 -23.77
C ALA A 98 -0.28 -9.66 -23.18
N ALA A 99 0.82 -9.09 -22.66
CA ALA A 99 1.88 -9.86 -22.00
C ALA A 99 1.36 -10.63 -20.78
N ARG A 100 0.52 -10.01 -19.96
CA ARG A 100 -0.06 -10.67 -18.79
C ARG A 100 -0.98 -11.82 -19.18
N GLY A 101 -1.77 -11.67 -20.24
CA GLY A 101 -2.60 -12.75 -20.79
C GLY A 101 -1.75 -13.95 -21.24
N ILE A 102 -0.62 -13.68 -21.90
CA ILE A 102 0.36 -14.72 -22.30
C ILE A 102 0.96 -15.40 -21.07
N ASP A 103 1.42 -14.64 -20.07
CA ASP A 103 2.01 -15.20 -18.84
C ASP A 103 1.00 -16.09 -18.09
N LEU A 104 -0.27 -15.68 -18.05
CA LEU A 104 -1.36 -16.43 -17.44
C LEU A 104 -1.74 -17.67 -18.25
N ALA A 105 -1.72 -17.64 -19.58
CA ALA A 105 -1.88 -18.85 -20.38
C ALA A 105 -0.69 -19.81 -20.19
N GLY A 106 0.52 -19.27 -20.03
CA GLY A 106 1.74 -19.99 -19.71
C GLY A 106 1.95 -21.25 -20.54
N GLY A 107 2.20 -22.37 -19.86
CA GLY A 107 2.52 -23.66 -20.49
C GLY A 107 1.37 -24.33 -21.26
N TRP A 108 0.17 -23.76 -21.27
CA TRP A 108 -0.93 -24.24 -22.11
C TRP A 108 -0.83 -23.77 -23.56
N ALA A 109 -0.02 -22.74 -23.83
CA ALA A 109 0.26 -22.32 -25.19
C ALA A 109 1.13 -23.38 -25.90
N GLN A 110 0.63 -23.94 -27.01
CA GLN A 110 1.37 -24.93 -27.81
C GLN A 110 2.38 -24.29 -28.78
N GLU A 111 2.24 -22.99 -29.04
CA GLU A 111 3.07 -22.21 -29.94
C GLU A 111 3.61 -21.00 -29.18
N ASP A 112 4.71 -20.41 -29.67
CA ASP A 112 5.26 -19.19 -29.08
C ASP A 112 4.38 -17.98 -29.44
N VAL A 113 3.33 -17.78 -28.63
CA VAL A 113 2.36 -16.70 -28.82
C VAL A 113 3.02 -15.33 -28.59
N GLU A 114 4.04 -15.25 -27.72
CA GLU A 114 4.76 -14.01 -27.44
C GLU A 114 5.60 -13.57 -28.64
N GLU A 115 6.35 -14.50 -29.23
CA GLU A 115 7.16 -14.18 -30.41
C GLU A 115 6.30 -13.76 -31.61
N ARG A 116 5.14 -14.41 -31.83
CA ARG A 116 4.19 -13.94 -32.87
C ARG A 116 3.60 -12.56 -32.59
N LEU A 117 3.35 -12.24 -31.31
CA LEU A 117 2.92 -10.89 -30.94
C LEU A 117 4.02 -9.88 -31.25
N LYS A 118 5.28 -10.20 -30.92
CA LYS A 118 6.43 -9.33 -31.23
C LYS A 118 6.63 -9.15 -32.73
N GLU A 119 6.50 -10.21 -33.53
CA GLU A 119 6.52 -10.12 -34.99
C GLU A 119 5.47 -9.12 -35.50
N ASP A 120 4.27 -9.15 -34.94
CA ASP A 120 3.22 -8.19 -35.28
C ASP A 120 3.54 -6.77 -34.86
N LEU A 121 4.03 -6.60 -33.62
CA LEU A 121 4.39 -5.30 -33.05
C LEU A 121 5.60 -4.68 -33.76
N SER A 122 6.50 -5.49 -34.33
CA SER A 122 7.67 -5.01 -35.08
C SER A 122 7.30 -4.19 -36.32
N ARG A 123 6.06 -4.34 -36.80
CA ARG A 123 5.55 -3.64 -37.99
C ARG A 123 5.08 -2.21 -37.71
N ALA A 124 4.98 -1.84 -36.44
CA ALA A 124 4.61 -0.50 -36.01
C ALA A 124 5.85 0.20 -35.45
N GLU A 125 6.14 1.41 -35.93
CA GLU A 125 7.25 2.24 -35.46
C GLU A 125 6.71 3.41 -34.63
N SER A 126 7.45 3.79 -33.59
CA SER A 126 7.16 5.01 -32.85
C SER A 126 7.63 6.24 -33.63
N ASN A 127 6.84 7.31 -33.56
CA ASN A 127 7.22 8.63 -34.05
C ASN A 127 8.24 9.31 -33.11
N VAL A 128 8.41 8.81 -31.88
CA VAL A 128 9.42 9.28 -30.93
C VAL A 128 10.79 8.71 -31.29
N ARG A 129 11.72 9.62 -31.58
CA ARG A 129 13.09 9.26 -31.96
C ARG A 129 13.77 8.45 -30.85
N GLY A 130 14.17 7.23 -31.19
CA GLY A 130 14.94 6.34 -30.30
C GLY A 130 14.10 5.31 -29.55
N GLU A 131 12.77 5.33 -29.66
CA GLU A 131 11.90 4.29 -29.08
C GLU A 131 11.84 3.03 -29.96
N GLY A 132 12.03 3.14 -31.28
CA GLY A 132 12.12 2.00 -32.20
C GLY A 132 10.75 1.45 -32.60
N THR A 133 10.68 0.13 -32.78
CA THR A 133 9.45 -0.60 -33.14
C THR A 133 8.60 -0.93 -31.91
N GLY A 134 7.34 -1.32 -32.13
CA GLY A 134 6.49 -1.83 -31.07
C GLY A 134 7.08 -3.06 -30.36
N ALA A 135 7.88 -3.88 -31.05
CA ALA A 135 8.60 -4.99 -30.43
C ALA A 135 9.70 -4.51 -29.48
N ASP A 136 10.49 -3.51 -29.88
CA ASP A 136 11.53 -2.91 -29.03
C ASP A 136 10.92 -2.28 -27.76
N ILE A 137 9.79 -1.58 -27.94
CA ILE A 137 9.03 -0.97 -26.85
C ILE A 137 8.48 -2.04 -25.91
N TYR A 138 7.86 -3.09 -26.46
CA TYR A 138 7.33 -4.22 -25.70
C TYR A 138 8.41 -4.87 -24.82
N GLU A 139 9.58 -5.18 -25.38
CA GLU A 139 10.68 -5.77 -24.62
C GLU A 139 11.21 -4.87 -23.51
N LYS A 140 11.39 -3.58 -23.81
CA LYS A 140 11.82 -2.56 -22.85
C LYS A 140 10.85 -2.44 -21.68
N ILE A 141 9.54 -2.42 -21.94
CA ILE A 141 8.51 -2.36 -20.90
C ILE A 141 8.55 -3.63 -20.04
N LEU A 142 8.59 -4.81 -20.65
CA LEU A 142 8.52 -6.07 -19.93
C LEU A 142 9.72 -6.33 -19.03
N ALA A 143 10.91 -5.88 -19.42
CA ALA A 143 12.08 -5.91 -18.55
C ALA A 143 11.81 -5.24 -17.18
N CYS A 144 11.01 -4.17 -17.17
CA CYS A 144 10.68 -3.42 -15.97
C CYS A 144 9.33 -3.77 -15.34
N ALA A 145 8.37 -4.36 -16.07
CA ALA A 145 7.02 -4.55 -15.58
C ALA A 145 6.65 -6.01 -15.26
N ARG A 146 7.27 -7.00 -15.93
CA ARG A 146 6.91 -8.41 -15.76
C ARG A 146 7.29 -8.88 -14.34
N MET A 147 6.29 -9.35 -13.60
CA MET A 147 6.44 -9.84 -12.23
C MET A 147 6.72 -11.34 -12.25
N THR A 148 7.99 -11.72 -12.06
CA THR A 148 8.41 -13.11 -11.89
C THR A 148 8.41 -13.49 -10.40
N PRO A 149 8.36 -14.80 -10.05
CA PRO A 149 8.53 -15.25 -8.65
C PRO A 149 9.76 -14.67 -7.95
N ARG A 150 10.90 -14.59 -8.65
CA ARG A 150 12.13 -14.02 -8.10
C ARG A 150 12.01 -12.52 -7.85
N ARG A 151 11.36 -11.79 -8.78
CA ARG A 151 11.13 -10.36 -8.61
C ARG A 151 10.15 -10.08 -7.47
N LEU A 152 9.09 -10.88 -7.36
CA LEU A 152 8.14 -10.84 -6.26
C LEU A 152 8.84 -11.11 -4.91
N ALA A 153 9.69 -12.15 -4.85
CA ALA A 153 10.53 -12.43 -3.70
C ALA A 153 11.47 -11.26 -3.35
N ALA A 154 12.04 -10.58 -4.35
CA ALA A 154 12.84 -9.37 -4.13
C ALA A 154 12.05 -8.23 -3.51
N HIS A 155 10.80 -8.02 -3.95
CA HIS A 155 9.91 -6.99 -3.40
C HIS A 155 9.62 -7.26 -1.93
N VAL A 156 9.30 -8.51 -1.61
CA VAL A 156 8.99 -8.96 -0.25
C VAL A 156 10.23 -8.88 0.65
N ALA A 157 11.38 -9.37 0.19
CA ALA A 157 12.63 -9.32 0.95
C ALA A 157 13.04 -7.87 1.26
N CYS A 158 12.95 -6.96 0.28
CA CYS A 158 13.30 -5.56 0.49
C CYS A 158 12.28 -4.81 1.37
N ALA A 159 10.98 -5.13 1.26
CA ALA A 159 9.94 -4.52 2.07
C ALA A 159 9.90 -5.06 3.50
N GLY A 160 10.30 -6.32 3.72
CA GLY A 160 10.33 -6.96 5.04
C GLY A 160 11.19 -6.23 6.05
N GLU A 161 12.24 -5.52 5.59
CA GLU A 161 13.10 -4.67 6.45
C GLU A 161 12.39 -3.38 6.92
N ALA A 162 11.35 -2.94 6.23
CA ALA A 162 10.70 -1.65 6.43
C ALA A 162 9.20 -1.83 6.73
N LYS A 163 8.88 -2.45 7.87
CA LYS A 163 7.50 -2.43 8.37
C LYS A 163 7.19 -1.04 8.90
N ASN A 164 6.27 -0.33 8.24
CA ASN A 164 5.66 0.85 8.82
C ASN A 164 4.72 0.41 9.97
N PRO A 165 4.99 0.77 11.23
CA PRO A 165 4.14 0.36 12.35
C PRO A 165 2.74 1.00 12.33
N ASP A 166 2.56 2.08 11.57
CA ASP A 166 1.31 2.85 11.50
C ASP A 166 0.46 2.53 10.27
N ASP A 167 0.87 1.57 9.42
CA ASP A 167 0.17 1.25 8.17
C ASP A 167 -0.07 -0.26 8.03
N ASP A 168 -1.33 -0.67 8.25
CA ASP A 168 -1.80 -2.04 7.99
C ASP A 168 -1.95 -2.32 6.48
N SER A 169 -1.85 -1.29 5.63
CA SER A 169 -2.03 -1.40 4.19
C SER A 169 -0.74 -1.77 3.46
N GLY A 170 -0.13 -2.88 3.87
CA GLY A 170 0.92 -3.50 3.08
C GLY A 170 0.39 -3.76 1.67
N ILE A 171 0.93 -3.07 0.67
CA ILE A 171 0.68 -3.38 -0.75
C ILE A 171 0.90 -4.88 -1.03
N LEU A 172 1.74 -5.52 -0.21
CA LEU A 172 2.04 -6.94 -0.18
C LEU A 172 0.99 -7.81 0.56
N SER A 173 0.30 -7.30 1.59
CA SER A 173 -0.76 -8.04 2.30
C SER A 173 -2.04 -8.12 1.46
N ARG A 174 -2.36 -7.06 0.70
CA ARG A 174 -3.51 -7.01 -0.21
C ARG A 174 -3.32 -7.83 -1.48
N VAL A 175 -2.08 -7.97 -1.95
CA VAL A 175 -1.78 -8.65 -3.22
C VAL A 175 -1.45 -10.14 -3.02
N ASN A 176 -0.89 -10.55 -1.88
CA ASN A 176 -0.46 -11.94 -1.66
C ASN A 176 -0.79 -12.44 -0.25
N GLY A 177 -1.93 -13.12 -0.12
CA GLY A 177 -2.40 -13.77 1.13
C GLY A 177 -1.58 -14.97 1.60
N GLY A 178 -0.25 -14.90 1.58
CA GLY A 178 0.62 -16.03 1.94
C GLY A 178 2.11 -15.71 1.82
N LEU A 179 2.56 -14.63 2.46
CA LEU A 179 3.98 -14.28 2.53
C LEU A 179 4.56 -14.75 3.86
N GLU A 180 5.53 -15.65 3.79
CA GLU A 180 6.31 -16.09 4.94
C GLU A 180 7.78 -15.76 4.67
N ILE A 181 8.32 -14.86 5.48
CA ILE A 181 9.77 -14.69 5.62
C ILE A 181 10.16 -15.46 6.87
N GLU A 182 10.96 -16.51 6.71
CA GLU A 182 11.68 -17.10 7.84
C GLU A 182 13.01 -16.36 7.95
N ASP A 183 13.04 -15.43 8.90
CA ASP A 183 14.20 -14.62 9.23
C ASP A 183 14.82 -15.12 10.55
N PRO A 184 16.05 -15.66 10.53
CA PRO A 184 16.79 -15.86 11.76
C PRO A 184 17.24 -14.48 12.30
N GLU A 185 16.48 -13.95 13.25
CA GLU A 185 16.89 -12.86 14.16
C GLU A 185 17.21 -11.49 13.48
N GLY A 186 16.45 -11.08 12.46
CA GLY A 186 16.62 -9.75 11.84
C GLY A 186 17.85 -9.67 10.94
N ALA A 187 18.27 -10.80 10.38
CA ALA A 187 19.42 -10.88 9.51
C ALA A 187 19.07 -10.37 8.11
N PRO A 188 20.02 -9.74 7.37
CA PRO A 188 19.82 -9.33 5.98
C PRO A 188 19.82 -10.55 5.03
N ARG A 189 19.31 -11.71 5.45
CA ARG A 189 19.26 -12.96 4.70
C ARG A 189 18.25 -13.93 5.32
N GLY A 190 17.68 -14.79 4.51
CA GLY A 190 16.77 -15.82 4.98
C GLY A 190 16.10 -16.58 3.84
N VAL A 191 14.99 -17.22 4.16
CA VAL A 191 14.12 -17.85 3.17
C VAL A 191 12.91 -16.96 2.97
N VAL A 192 12.64 -16.60 1.71
CA VAL A 192 11.42 -15.90 1.33
C VAL A 192 10.53 -16.87 0.57
N ARG A 193 9.30 -17.00 1.04
CA ARG A 193 8.27 -17.79 0.39
C ARG A 193 7.26 -16.84 -0.22
N VAL A 194 7.07 -16.99 -1.53
CA VAL A 194 6.08 -16.22 -2.27
C VAL A 194 5.06 -17.16 -2.90
N MET A 195 3.80 -16.81 -2.70
CA MET A 195 2.70 -17.34 -3.48
C MET A 195 2.43 -16.35 -4.61
N GLU A 196 2.40 -16.81 -5.85
CA GLU A 196 1.87 -15.97 -6.91
C GLU A 196 0.34 -15.95 -6.80
N PRO A 197 -0.31 -14.77 -6.91
CA PRO A 197 -1.75 -14.67 -6.66
C PRO A 197 -2.59 -15.30 -7.78
N TYR A 198 -2.00 -15.46 -8.97
CA TYR A 198 -2.69 -15.92 -10.18
C TYR A 198 -2.02 -17.10 -10.86
N ILE A 199 -0.83 -17.51 -10.42
CA ILE A 199 -0.16 -18.72 -10.90
C ILE A 199 -0.03 -19.63 -9.67
N PRO A 200 -0.80 -20.71 -9.57
CA PRO A 200 -0.72 -21.59 -8.41
C PRO A 200 0.69 -22.16 -8.28
N GLY A 201 1.41 -21.73 -7.26
CA GLY A 201 2.81 -22.09 -7.08
C GLY A 201 3.38 -21.46 -5.83
N ARG A 202 3.84 -22.29 -4.90
CA ARG A 202 4.68 -21.84 -3.79
C ARG A 202 6.11 -21.84 -4.28
N HIS A 203 6.72 -20.67 -4.31
CA HIS A 203 8.12 -20.52 -4.66
C HIS A 203 8.92 -20.14 -3.42
N GLU A 204 10.00 -20.89 -3.18
CA GLU A 204 10.92 -20.63 -2.08
C GLU A 204 12.26 -20.21 -2.64
N PHE A 205 12.78 -19.10 -2.12
CA PHE A 205 14.08 -18.59 -2.51
C PHE A 205 14.93 -18.27 -1.29
N LEU A 206 16.24 -18.41 -1.45
CA LEU A 206 17.18 -17.74 -0.56
C LEU A 206 17.23 -16.27 -0.96
N PHE A 207 17.14 -15.38 0.02
CA PHE A 207 17.39 -13.96 -0.18
C PHE A 207 18.59 -13.50 0.63
N ARG A 208 19.24 -12.45 0.12
CA ARG A 208 20.25 -11.68 0.84
C ARG A 208 20.09 -10.20 0.51
N CYS A 209 19.79 -9.39 1.51
CA CYS A 209 19.76 -7.94 1.38
C CYS A 209 21.18 -7.38 1.24
N THR A 210 21.28 -6.29 0.49
CA THR A 210 22.51 -5.54 0.23
C THR A 210 22.21 -4.06 0.44
N SER A 211 23.24 -3.22 0.52
CA SER A 211 23.06 -1.76 0.59
C SER A 211 22.33 -1.13 -0.62
N SER A 212 22.03 -1.89 -1.66
CA SER A 212 21.49 -1.39 -2.94
C SER A 212 20.23 -2.12 -3.42
N GLY A 213 19.69 -3.06 -2.64
CA GLY A 213 18.61 -3.97 -3.01
C GLY A 213 18.87 -5.37 -2.45
N CYS A 214 18.61 -6.44 -3.21
CA CYS A 214 18.80 -7.81 -2.73
C CYS A 214 19.30 -8.79 -3.82
N GLU A 215 19.74 -9.95 -3.39
CA GLU A 215 20.03 -11.12 -4.22
C GLU A 215 19.01 -12.20 -3.91
N ILE A 216 18.41 -12.77 -4.96
CA ILE A 216 17.44 -13.86 -4.87
C ILE A 216 18.00 -15.09 -5.59
N GLY A 217 18.25 -16.16 -4.86
CA GLY A 217 18.84 -17.40 -5.37
C GLY A 217 17.99 -18.64 -5.08
N PRO A 218 18.33 -19.76 -5.74
CA PRO A 218 17.65 -21.04 -5.49
C PRO A 218 17.91 -21.52 -4.06
N LEU A 219 16.93 -22.19 -3.47
CA LEU A 219 17.08 -22.89 -2.20
C LEU A 219 17.58 -24.32 -2.47
N ASP A 220 18.84 -24.60 -2.17
CA ASP A 220 19.38 -25.97 -2.22
C ASP A 220 19.20 -26.66 -0.87
N ARG A 221 18.27 -27.64 -0.80
CA ARG A 221 17.97 -28.39 0.42
C ARG A 221 18.99 -29.51 0.71
N SER A 222 19.99 -29.74 -0.16
CA SER A 222 20.98 -30.81 0.01
C SER A 222 22.06 -30.50 1.07
N THR A 223 22.27 -29.22 1.39
CA THR A 223 23.13 -28.79 2.51
C THR A 223 22.28 -28.66 3.77
N GLY A 224 22.29 -29.69 4.62
CA GLY A 224 21.50 -29.82 5.86
C GLY A 224 21.81 -28.83 6.99
N SER A 225 22.14 -27.58 6.68
CA SER A 225 22.13 -26.48 7.64
C SER A 225 21.52 -25.27 6.94
N GLY A 226 20.38 -24.77 7.45
CA GLY A 226 19.77 -23.50 7.02
C GLY A 226 20.62 -22.25 7.33
N VAL A 227 21.94 -22.40 7.36
CA VAL A 227 22.92 -21.34 7.59
C VAL A 227 23.32 -20.78 6.24
N VAL A 228 22.65 -19.72 5.82
CA VAL A 228 23.03 -18.92 4.65
C VAL A 228 24.38 -18.25 4.96
N SER A 229 25.43 -18.47 4.16
CA SER A 229 26.75 -17.83 4.36
C SER A 229 26.74 -16.35 3.95
N ASP A 230 27.70 -15.53 4.42
CA ASP A 230 27.84 -14.11 4.00
C ASP A 230 28.29 -13.92 2.54
N ARG A 231 28.69 -15.00 1.85
CA ARG A 231 29.07 -14.96 0.43
C ARG A 231 27.84 -14.86 -0.47
N ALA A 232 28.05 -14.28 -1.66
CA ALA A 232 27.02 -14.21 -2.70
C ALA A 232 26.39 -15.57 -2.96
N ILE A 233 25.06 -15.59 -3.16
CA ILE A 233 24.33 -16.83 -3.39
C ILE A 233 24.63 -17.31 -4.82
N PRO A 234 25.19 -18.52 -5.03
CA PRO A 234 25.43 -19.05 -6.37
C PRO A 234 24.12 -19.15 -7.18
N GLY A 235 24.12 -18.75 -8.46
CA GLY A 235 22.92 -18.76 -9.30
C GLY A 235 21.83 -17.76 -8.88
N SER A 236 22.20 -16.74 -8.10
CA SER A 236 21.29 -15.66 -7.72
C SER A 236 21.11 -14.61 -8.81
N THR A 237 19.94 -14.00 -8.80
CA THR A 237 19.61 -12.80 -9.57
C THR A 237 19.68 -11.62 -8.62
N ARG A 238 20.38 -10.56 -9.02
CA ARG A 238 20.49 -9.33 -8.24
C ARG A 238 19.40 -8.34 -8.67
N PHE A 239 18.64 -7.84 -7.70
CA PHE A 239 17.65 -6.79 -7.87
C PHE A 239 18.10 -5.56 -7.09
N ARG A 240 18.11 -4.40 -7.74
CA ARG A 240 18.36 -3.11 -7.09
C ARG A 240 17.04 -2.50 -6.64
N TYR A 241 17.07 -1.54 -5.72
CA TYR A 241 15.87 -0.79 -5.34
C TYR A 241 15.15 -0.18 -6.55
N ARG A 242 15.86 0.37 -7.54
CA ARG A 242 15.26 0.88 -8.78
C ARG A 242 14.55 -0.18 -9.64
N ASP A 243 14.77 -1.46 -9.38
CA ASP A 243 14.13 -2.57 -10.07
C ASP A 243 12.82 -3.01 -9.36
N LEU A 244 12.51 -2.41 -8.19
CA LEU A 244 11.26 -2.62 -7.47
C LEU A 244 10.16 -1.70 -8.03
N VAL A 245 8.91 -2.15 -7.95
CA VAL A 245 7.78 -1.29 -8.34
C VAL A 245 7.68 -0.06 -7.42
N PRO A 246 7.24 1.10 -7.93
CA PRO A 246 7.20 2.34 -7.16
C PRO A 246 6.45 2.24 -5.83
N GLY A 247 5.35 1.49 -5.79
CA GLY A 247 4.58 1.29 -4.55
C GLY A 247 5.40 0.59 -3.45
N VAL A 248 6.24 -0.39 -3.80
CA VAL A 248 7.11 -1.06 -2.81
C VAL A 248 8.22 -0.13 -2.33
N LEU A 249 8.77 0.70 -3.22
CA LEU A 249 9.75 1.72 -2.82
C LEU A 249 9.16 2.76 -1.89
N TYR A 250 7.93 3.19 -2.14
CA TYR A 250 7.20 4.10 -1.29
C TYR A 250 7.03 3.52 0.13
N GLU A 251 6.62 2.26 0.25
CA GLU A 251 6.51 1.57 1.55
C GLU A 251 7.86 1.47 2.27
N ILE A 252 8.93 1.08 1.56
CA ILE A 252 10.27 0.96 2.15
C ILE A 252 10.75 2.32 2.68
N ALA A 253 10.61 3.37 1.87
CA ALA A 253 11.00 4.72 2.26
C ALA A 253 10.17 5.22 3.46
N GLY A 254 8.86 4.94 3.45
CA GLY A 254 7.95 5.26 4.55
C GLY A 254 8.35 4.56 5.85
N GLY A 255 8.61 3.25 5.82
CA GLY A 255 9.05 2.48 6.99
C GLY A 255 10.40 2.94 7.54
N ALA A 256 11.38 3.21 6.67
CA ALA A 256 12.67 3.77 7.07
C ALA A 256 12.51 5.16 7.73
N GLY A 257 11.67 6.02 7.15
CA GLY A 257 11.33 7.33 7.72
C GLY A 257 10.69 7.22 9.10
N ALA A 258 9.71 6.32 9.26
CA ALA A 258 9.04 6.06 10.53
C ALA A 258 10.00 5.54 11.62
N HIS A 259 10.97 4.70 11.27
CA HIS A 259 11.98 4.23 12.22
C HIS A 259 12.88 5.36 12.73
N VAL A 260 13.36 6.22 11.82
CA VAL A 260 14.15 7.41 12.17
C VAL A 260 13.32 8.35 13.04
N GLU A 261 12.08 8.63 12.65
CA GLU A 261 11.17 9.47 13.42
C GLU A 261 10.98 8.94 14.84
N LYS A 262 10.69 7.65 15.01
CA LYS A 262 10.52 7.04 16.33
C LYS A 262 11.78 7.16 17.19
N ALA A 263 12.96 6.91 16.61
CA ALA A 263 14.23 7.03 17.32
C ALA A 263 14.51 8.48 17.75
N VAL A 264 14.25 9.45 16.88
CA VAL A 264 14.43 10.88 17.18
C VAL A 264 13.40 11.35 18.21
N CYS A 265 12.12 11.01 18.06
CA CYS A 265 11.08 11.29 19.04
C CYS A 265 11.48 10.80 20.43
N GLY A 266 11.95 9.54 20.54
CA GLY A 266 12.43 8.99 21.81
C GLY A 266 13.62 9.74 22.40
N ALA A 267 14.57 10.17 21.57
CA ALA A 267 15.75 10.93 22.03
C ALA A 267 15.42 12.38 22.40
N VAL A 268 14.45 13.00 21.73
CA VAL A 268 14.10 14.43 21.88
C VAL A 268 12.99 14.64 22.91
N ASP A 269 12.21 13.63 23.31
CA ASP A 269 11.03 13.80 24.15
C ASP A 269 11.30 14.58 25.45
N VAL A 270 12.16 14.05 26.33
CA VAL A 270 12.51 14.69 27.61
C VAL A 270 13.23 16.03 27.43
N PRO A 271 14.34 16.15 26.66
CA PRO A 271 15.03 17.43 26.51
C PRO A 271 14.17 18.47 25.78
N GLY A 272 13.28 18.04 24.88
CA GLY A 272 12.33 18.89 24.18
C GLY A 272 11.29 19.48 25.11
N ARG A 273 10.71 18.67 26.02
CA ARG A 273 9.80 19.16 27.08
C ARG A 273 10.48 20.20 27.96
N SER A 274 11.69 19.92 28.46
CA SER A 274 12.44 20.87 29.27
C SER A 274 12.73 22.19 28.53
N LEU A 275 13.00 22.12 27.23
CA LEU A 275 13.22 23.30 26.40
C LEU A 275 11.94 24.12 26.20
N MET A 276 10.80 23.46 25.99
CA MET A 276 9.49 24.13 25.91
C MET A 276 9.10 24.75 27.26
N ASP A 277 9.37 24.07 28.38
CA ASP A 277 9.10 24.63 29.71
C ASP A 277 9.92 25.91 29.94
N LEU A 278 11.21 25.91 29.53
CA LEU A 278 12.04 27.11 29.57
C LEU A 278 11.53 28.20 28.62
N ALA A 279 11.06 27.84 27.43
CA ALA A 279 10.47 28.79 26.49
C ALA A 279 9.21 29.44 27.08
N GLY A 280 8.40 28.70 27.84
CA GLY A 280 7.22 29.22 28.54
C GLY A 280 7.55 30.19 29.68
N LEU A 281 8.79 30.19 30.19
CA LEU A 281 9.25 31.13 31.22
C LEU A 281 9.79 32.45 30.63
N ILE A 282 10.00 32.52 29.31
CA ILE A 282 10.57 33.70 28.64
C ILE A 282 9.43 34.55 28.07
N ASP A 283 9.37 35.85 28.41
CA ASP A 283 8.43 36.77 27.74
C ASP A 283 8.79 36.81 26.25
N VAL A 284 7.80 36.59 25.37
CA VAL A 284 7.94 36.62 23.92
C VAL A 284 8.57 37.95 23.43
N ARG A 285 8.43 39.04 24.20
CA ARG A 285 9.06 40.34 23.93
C ARG A 285 10.58 40.35 24.17
N GLU A 286 11.11 39.40 24.94
CA GLU A 286 12.52 39.27 25.28
C GLU A 286 13.28 38.22 24.44
N MET A 287 12.64 37.64 23.40
CA MET A 287 13.22 36.59 22.54
C MET A 287 14.64 36.87 22.01
N SER A 288 15.09 38.12 21.99
CA SER A 288 16.48 38.51 21.68
C SER A 288 17.54 37.81 22.54
N CYS A 289 17.20 37.38 23.76
CA CYS A 289 18.10 36.64 24.66
C CYS A 289 18.30 35.18 24.25
N VAL A 290 17.46 34.65 23.35
CA VAL A 290 17.52 33.26 22.91
C VAL A 290 18.36 33.12 21.65
N SER A 291 19.42 32.31 21.74
CA SER A 291 20.33 32.05 20.63
C SER A 291 19.61 31.41 19.43
N LYS A 292 20.11 31.64 18.22
CA LYS A 292 19.58 31.01 17.00
C LYS A 292 19.61 29.48 17.07
N GLY A 293 20.61 28.90 17.74
CA GLY A 293 20.70 27.46 17.97
C GLY A 293 19.56 26.94 18.84
N CYS A 294 19.26 27.63 19.94
CA CYS A 294 18.15 27.31 20.83
C CYS A 294 16.79 27.38 20.11
N ARG A 295 16.57 28.41 19.27
CA ARG A 295 15.32 28.52 18.48
C ARG A 295 15.13 27.36 17.49
N ARG A 296 16.20 26.89 16.84
CA ARG A 296 16.13 25.70 15.96
C ARG A 296 15.82 24.42 16.75
N SER A 297 16.40 24.27 17.94
CA SER A 297 16.09 23.14 18.81
C SER A 297 14.65 23.19 19.34
N LEU A 298 14.12 24.39 19.60
CA LEU A 298 12.73 24.57 20.03
C LEU A 298 11.75 24.21 18.92
N ASP A 299 12.02 24.61 17.68
CA ASP A 299 11.25 24.22 16.49
C ASP A 299 11.15 22.69 16.34
N LEU A 300 12.30 22.01 16.45
CA LEU A 300 12.36 20.55 16.44
C LEU A 300 11.57 19.92 17.59
N ALA A 301 11.75 20.44 18.81
CA ALA A 301 11.07 19.94 20.00
C ALA A 301 9.54 20.08 19.91
N VAL A 302 9.06 21.26 19.51
CA VAL A 302 7.63 21.55 19.35
C VAL A 302 7.03 20.68 18.25
N SER A 303 7.69 20.59 17.10
CA SER A 303 7.24 19.74 15.98
C SER A 303 7.07 18.28 16.42
N PHE A 304 8.04 17.72 17.13
CA PHE A 304 7.95 16.34 17.61
C PHE A 304 6.92 16.13 18.72
N GLN A 305 6.66 17.11 19.58
CA GLN A 305 5.61 16.98 20.59
C GLN A 305 4.22 17.05 19.97
N ILE A 306 4.03 17.91 18.95
CA ILE A 306 2.81 17.89 18.14
C ILE A 306 2.65 16.53 17.47
N VAL A 307 3.67 16.02 16.79
CA VAL A 307 3.60 14.71 16.13
C VAL A 307 3.34 13.58 17.13
N LYS A 308 4.01 13.56 18.28
CA LYS A 308 3.81 12.57 19.34
C LYS A 308 2.35 12.57 19.81
N ALA A 309 1.78 13.75 20.01
CA ALA A 309 0.37 13.89 20.36
C ALA A 309 -0.56 13.55 19.18
N LEU A 310 -0.17 13.79 17.93
CA LEU A 310 -0.94 13.31 16.79
C LEU A 310 -0.84 11.79 16.63
N SER A 311 0.22 11.11 17.08
CA SER A 311 0.33 9.65 16.95
C SER A 311 -0.46 8.84 17.99
N MET A 312 -1.23 9.49 18.87
CA MET A 312 -1.95 8.91 20.01
C MET A 312 -2.99 7.82 19.71
N SER A 313 -3.02 6.78 20.55
CA SER A 313 -4.05 5.73 20.56
C SER A 313 -4.50 5.37 21.98
N GLY A 314 -5.78 5.05 22.18
CA GLY A 314 -6.26 4.38 23.41
C GLY A 314 -6.52 5.29 24.62
N SER A 315 -6.09 4.87 25.80
CA SER A 315 -6.45 5.45 27.11
C SER A 315 -5.66 6.69 27.52
N ASP A 316 -4.57 7.03 26.82
CA ASP A 316 -3.67 8.15 27.18
C ASP A 316 -4.15 9.51 26.64
N VAL A 317 -5.41 9.60 26.22
CA VAL A 317 -5.94 10.75 25.50
C VAL A 317 -5.89 12.04 26.32
N GLU A 318 -6.18 11.96 27.62
CA GLU A 318 -6.23 13.15 28.48
C GLU A 318 -4.84 13.77 28.74
N LEU A 319 -3.82 12.93 28.97
CA LEU A 319 -2.45 13.38 29.27
C LEU A 319 -1.80 14.12 28.09
N LEU A 320 -2.09 13.67 26.88
CA LEU A 320 -1.42 14.17 25.69
C LEU A 320 -2.18 15.33 25.02
N VAL A 321 -3.45 15.58 25.40
CA VAL A 321 -4.17 16.81 25.05
C VAL A 321 -3.48 18.04 25.63
N GLU A 322 -3.02 17.97 26.89
CA GLU A 322 -2.29 19.08 27.51
C GLU A 322 -0.94 19.33 26.81
N ASP A 323 -0.23 18.26 26.45
CA ASP A 323 1.02 18.34 25.71
C ASP A 323 0.81 18.95 24.30
N LEU A 324 -0.25 18.56 23.59
CA LEU A 324 -0.61 19.12 22.29
C LEU A 324 -0.88 20.62 22.38
N LYS A 325 -1.74 21.04 23.33
CA LYS A 325 -2.05 22.46 23.56
C LYS A 325 -0.79 23.26 23.82
N ARG A 326 0.04 22.80 24.74
CA ARG A 326 1.30 23.48 25.09
C ARG A 326 2.21 23.63 23.88
N ALA A 327 2.34 22.58 23.07
CA ALA A 327 3.17 22.61 21.87
C ALA A 327 2.61 23.57 20.80
N VAL A 328 1.28 23.57 20.59
CA VAL A 328 0.59 24.49 19.67
C VAL A 328 0.76 25.95 20.12
N ASP A 329 0.51 26.24 21.40
CA ASP A 329 0.66 27.58 21.97
C ASP A 329 2.11 28.07 21.81
N THR A 330 3.08 27.22 22.14
CA THR A 330 4.50 27.53 21.95
C THR A 330 4.82 27.80 20.47
N ALA A 331 4.28 27.02 19.54
CA ALA A 331 4.50 27.23 18.12
C ALA A 331 3.98 28.60 17.64
N VAL A 332 2.79 28.99 18.10
CA VAL A 332 2.16 30.27 17.76
C VAL A 332 2.93 31.44 18.36
N ASP A 333 3.20 31.38 19.67
CA ASP A 333 3.88 32.44 20.41
C ASP A 333 5.29 32.70 19.85
N TRP A 334 6.01 31.63 19.52
CA TRP A 334 7.36 31.71 18.99
C TRP A 334 7.42 31.84 17.46
N LYS A 335 6.26 31.81 16.78
CA LYS A 335 6.12 31.88 15.32
C LYS A 335 7.04 30.87 14.61
N LEU A 336 7.01 29.64 15.08
CA LEU A 336 7.91 28.59 14.59
C LEU A 336 7.54 28.18 13.16
N PRO A 337 8.54 27.94 12.29
CA PRO A 337 8.31 27.54 10.90
C PRO A 337 7.99 26.03 10.83
N LEU A 338 6.77 25.65 11.19
CA LEU A 338 6.34 24.25 11.14
C LEU A 338 6.12 23.77 9.70
N ASP A 339 6.41 22.50 9.45
CA ASP A 339 6.01 21.80 8.23
C ASP A 339 4.51 21.48 8.26
N ARG A 340 3.71 22.39 7.69
CA ARG A 340 2.24 22.31 7.75
C ARG A 340 1.67 21.15 6.94
N GLU A 341 2.30 20.79 5.82
CA GLU A 341 1.84 19.68 4.98
C GLU A 341 2.06 18.34 5.71
N TYR A 342 3.24 18.18 6.32
CA TYR A 342 3.55 17.01 7.12
C TYR A 342 2.59 16.85 8.32
N LEU A 343 2.39 17.93 9.09
CA LEU A 343 1.50 17.94 10.24
C LEU A 343 0.03 17.71 9.83
N ALA A 344 -0.40 18.25 8.69
CA ALA A 344 -1.74 18.01 8.15
C ALA A 344 -1.94 16.53 7.81
N GLY A 345 -0.95 15.89 7.17
CA GLY A 345 -1.00 14.46 6.87
C GLY A 345 -1.10 13.59 8.13
N LYS A 346 -0.33 13.90 9.18
CA LYS A 346 -0.43 13.21 10.48
C LYS A 346 -1.79 13.45 11.14
N ALA A 347 -2.26 14.70 11.21
CA ALA A 347 -3.55 15.04 11.80
C ALA A 347 -4.72 14.34 11.08
N SER A 348 -4.71 14.31 9.75
CA SER A 348 -5.73 13.62 8.95
C SER A 348 -5.80 12.14 9.28
N LYS A 349 -4.66 11.43 9.29
CA LYS A 349 -4.60 10.00 9.61
C LYS A 349 -5.13 9.72 11.01
N THR A 350 -4.75 10.53 11.99
CA THR A 350 -5.18 10.37 13.37
C THR A 350 -6.67 10.65 13.55
N LEU A 351 -7.18 11.73 12.94
CA LEU A 351 -8.61 12.04 12.99
C LEU A 351 -9.44 10.90 12.39
N SER A 352 -9.05 10.37 11.22
CA SER A 352 -9.70 9.20 10.62
C SER A 352 -9.70 8.00 11.57
N ARG A 353 -8.54 7.62 12.10
CA ARG A 353 -8.41 6.50 13.05
C ARG A 353 -9.31 6.66 14.28
N LEU A 354 -9.25 7.80 14.95
CA LEU A 354 -10.07 8.05 16.16
C LEU A 354 -11.57 8.03 15.84
N MET A 355 -11.96 8.50 14.65
CA MET A 355 -13.35 8.44 14.19
C MET A 355 -13.80 7.02 13.84
N GLU A 356 -12.89 6.15 13.38
CA GLU A 356 -13.16 4.74 13.07
C GLU A 356 -13.33 3.91 14.35
N GLU A 357 -12.60 4.27 15.42
CA GLU A 357 -12.71 3.65 16.74
C GLU A 357 -14.00 4.05 17.48
N LEU A 358 -14.55 5.23 17.18
CA LEU A 358 -15.64 5.84 17.94
C LEU A 358 -16.92 4.96 18.04
N PRO A 359 -17.40 4.27 16.98
CA PRO A 359 -18.53 3.36 17.08
C PRO A 359 -18.33 2.19 18.06
N GLY A 360 -17.09 1.73 18.22
CA GLY A 360 -16.76 0.60 19.10
C GLY A 360 -16.51 1.02 20.55
N SER A 361 -16.08 2.26 20.79
CA SER A 361 -15.81 2.78 22.14
C SER A 361 -16.15 4.28 22.27
N PRO A 362 -17.44 4.63 22.38
CA PRO A 362 -17.90 6.03 22.34
C PRO A 362 -17.78 6.75 23.70
N PHE A 363 -16.57 6.84 24.25
CA PHE A 363 -16.33 7.54 25.51
C PHE A 363 -15.90 9.00 25.30
N ALA A 364 -16.17 9.85 26.30
CA ALA A 364 -16.00 11.31 26.20
C ALA A 364 -14.54 11.74 25.96
N GLY A 365 -13.57 10.99 26.47
CA GLY A 365 -12.14 11.25 26.27
C GLY A 365 -11.75 11.16 24.79
N LEU A 366 -12.19 10.13 24.08
CA LEU A 366 -11.91 9.94 22.65
C LEU A 366 -12.43 11.12 21.81
N ILE A 367 -13.68 11.52 22.04
CA ILE A 367 -14.31 12.65 21.34
C ILE A 367 -13.59 13.96 21.67
N SER A 368 -13.14 14.13 22.92
CA SER A 368 -12.36 15.29 23.33
C SER A 368 -11.01 15.32 22.61
N GLY A 369 -10.33 14.19 22.46
CA GLY A 369 -9.10 14.09 21.65
C GLY A 369 -9.31 14.56 20.21
N VAL A 370 -10.40 14.13 19.56
CA VAL A 370 -10.75 14.59 18.20
C VAL A 370 -10.96 16.11 18.16
N LEU A 371 -11.71 16.66 19.12
CA LEU A 371 -11.95 18.11 19.22
C LEU A 371 -10.67 18.92 19.36
N GLU A 372 -9.72 18.43 20.15
CA GLU A 372 -8.46 19.10 20.43
C GLU A 372 -7.52 19.08 19.22
N ILE A 373 -7.50 17.97 18.47
CA ILE A 373 -6.79 17.91 17.18
C ILE A 373 -7.42 18.89 16.18
N LEU A 374 -8.76 18.96 16.10
CA LEU A 374 -9.44 19.93 15.24
C LEU A 374 -9.15 21.39 15.65
N ASP A 375 -9.00 21.67 16.95
CA ASP A 375 -8.56 22.99 17.42
C ASP A 375 -7.12 23.28 17.00
N ALA A 376 -6.19 22.34 17.19
CA ALA A 376 -4.80 22.48 16.76
C ALA A 376 -4.69 22.72 15.23
N VAL A 377 -5.43 21.96 14.43
CA VAL A 377 -5.52 22.12 12.96
C VAL A 377 -5.93 23.54 12.59
N ARG A 378 -6.93 24.10 13.28
CA ARG A 378 -7.41 25.46 13.03
C ARG A 378 -6.42 26.52 13.50
N VAL A 379 -5.83 26.36 14.68
CA VAL A 379 -4.89 27.33 15.26
C VAL A 379 -3.59 27.40 14.44
N LEU A 380 -3.10 26.26 13.98
CA LEU A 380 -1.88 26.15 13.18
C LEU A 380 -2.11 26.38 11.68
N ASP A 381 -3.37 26.55 11.25
CA ASP A 381 -3.74 26.74 9.84
C ASP A 381 -3.21 25.60 8.94
N LEU A 382 -3.49 24.36 9.38
CA LEU A 382 -3.06 23.14 8.67
C LEU A 382 -4.04 22.79 7.54
N PRO A 383 -3.55 22.48 6.32
CA PRO A 383 -4.40 22.12 5.18
C PRO A 383 -4.92 20.68 5.28
N VAL A 384 -5.79 20.39 6.27
CA VAL A 384 -6.38 19.06 6.48
C VAL A 384 -7.68 18.91 5.70
N ASP A 385 -7.81 17.83 4.94
CA ASP A 385 -9.09 17.40 4.35
C ASP A 385 -9.94 16.69 5.41
N LEU A 386 -11.10 17.28 5.74
CA LEU A 386 -12.03 16.76 6.73
C LEU A 386 -13.17 15.93 6.14
N TRP A 387 -13.23 15.74 4.81
CA TRP A 387 -14.36 15.12 4.13
C TRP A 387 -14.69 13.71 4.66
N GLY A 388 -13.68 12.85 4.82
CA GLY A 388 -13.87 11.50 5.37
C GLY A 388 -14.40 11.52 6.80
N VAL A 389 -13.80 12.35 7.66
CA VAL A 389 -14.21 12.55 9.06
C VAL A 389 -15.65 13.08 9.16
N GLN A 390 -16.02 14.03 8.29
CA GLN A 390 -17.37 14.58 8.21
C GLN A 390 -18.39 13.52 7.82
N ASN A 391 -18.10 12.67 6.84
CA ASN A 391 -18.99 11.60 6.42
C ASN A 391 -19.20 10.57 7.52
N MET A 392 -18.12 10.15 8.19
CA MET A 392 -18.23 9.21 9.31
C MET A 392 -19.08 9.77 10.44
N PHE A 393 -18.87 11.04 10.80
CA PHE A 393 -19.70 11.73 11.77
C PHE A 393 -21.17 11.76 11.34
N TYR A 394 -21.43 12.10 10.07
CA TYR A 394 -22.77 12.14 9.50
C TYR A 394 -23.46 10.76 9.60
N ASP A 395 -22.78 9.68 9.21
CA ASP A 395 -23.34 8.33 9.29
C ASP A 395 -23.64 7.91 10.73
N MET A 396 -22.70 8.16 11.66
CA MET A 396 -22.92 7.92 13.10
C MET A 396 -24.09 8.73 13.66
N SER A 397 -24.23 9.99 13.26
CA SER A 397 -25.31 10.87 13.73
C SER A 397 -26.71 10.39 13.31
N ARG A 398 -26.82 9.54 12.28
CA ARG A 398 -28.09 8.97 11.81
C ARG A 398 -28.45 7.64 12.46
N ARG A 399 -27.50 7.01 13.15
CA ARG A 399 -27.65 5.72 13.82
C ARG A 399 -28.24 5.90 15.21
N HIS A 400 -29.47 5.42 15.42
CA HIS A 400 -30.17 5.51 16.71
C HIS A 400 -29.49 4.69 17.80
N ASP A 401 -29.05 3.48 17.45
CA ASP A 401 -28.28 2.57 18.29
C ASP A 401 -26.99 3.22 18.80
N PHE A 402 -26.27 3.93 17.93
CA PHE A 402 -25.07 4.66 18.31
C PHE A 402 -25.39 5.81 19.29
N LYS A 403 -26.44 6.60 19.01
CA LYS A 403 -26.85 7.70 19.90
C LYS A 403 -27.24 7.23 21.29
N GLU A 404 -27.95 6.10 21.41
CA GLU A 404 -28.32 5.51 22.70
C GLU A 404 -27.13 4.95 23.48
N SER A 405 -26.05 4.56 22.78
CA SER A 405 -24.83 4.07 23.42
C SER A 405 -23.99 5.18 24.10
N LEU A 406 -24.25 6.45 23.78
CA LEU A 406 -23.50 7.59 24.31
C LEU A 406 -23.90 7.89 25.76
N SER A 407 -22.92 7.87 26.67
CA SER A 407 -23.08 8.48 28.00
C SER A 407 -23.40 9.97 27.91
N VAL A 408 -24.05 10.56 28.93
CA VAL A 408 -24.38 12.00 28.95
C VAL A 408 -23.16 12.91 28.67
N PRO A 409 -21.97 12.68 29.25
CA PRO A 409 -20.77 13.43 28.90
C PRO A 409 -20.33 13.24 27.44
N ALA A 410 -20.39 12.01 26.92
CA ALA A 410 -20.02 11.69 25.54
C ALA A 410 -20.98 12.32 24.54
N GLY A 411 -22.29 12.29 24.80
CA GLY A 411 -23.31 12.94 23.95
C GLY A 411 -23.07 14.46 23.81
N ARG A 412 -22.78 15.15 24.93
CA ARG A 412 -22.42 16.58 24.89
C ARG A 412 -21.13 16.86 24.12
N ALA A 413 -20.13 15.98 24.24
CA ALA A 413 -18.90 16.09 23.47
C ALA A 413 -19.16 15.84 21.97
N PHE A 414 -20.02 14.87 21.64
CA PHE A 414 -20.40 14.51 20.28
C PHE A 414 -21.14 15.66 19.57
N GLU A 415 -22.06 16.34 20.26
CA GLU A 415 -22.69 17.55 19.74
C GLU A 415 -21.68 18.68 19.45
N LYS A 416 -20.68 18.86 20.33
CA LYS A 416 -19.61 19.83 20.10
C LYS A 416 -18.79 19.45 18.88
N LEU A 417 -18.49 18.16 18.69
CA LEU A 417 -17.79 17.64 17.53
C LEU A 417 -18.55 17.96 16.24
N GLY A 418 -19.87 17.73 16.20
CA GLY A 418 -20.69 18.08 15.04
C GLY A 418 -20.63 19.56 14.68
N ARG A 419 -20.73 20.45 15.68
CA ARG A 419 -20.57 21.90 15.46
C ARG A 419 -19.18 22.25 14.92
N ARG A 420 -18.12 21.61 15.42
CA ARG A 420 -16.75 21.85 14.96
C ARG A 420 -16.53 21.37 13.53
N LEU A 421 -17.18 20.28 13.13
CA LEU A 421 -17.15 19.72 11.78
C LEU A 421 -18.06 20.47 10.79
N GLY A 422 -18.80 21.49 11.24
CA GLY A 422 -19.63 22.35 10.39
C GLY A 422 -21.09 21.92 10.25
N PHE A 423 -21.54 20.94 11.04
CA PHE A 423 -22.96 20.53 11.06
C PHE A 423 -23.77 21.46 11.99
N ARG A 424 -24.95 21.89 11.54
CA ARG A 424 -25.93 22.62 12.36
C ARG A 424 -26.84 21.59 13.06
N GLU A 425 -27.22 21.91 14.30
CA GLU A 425 -28.00 21.14 15.30
C GLU A 425 -28.71 19.86 14.79
N TYR A 426 -28.51 18.76 15.52
CA TYR A 426 -29.08 17.43 15.31
C TYR A 426 -30.28 17.14 16.19
#